data_AF-A0A958XI27-F1
#
_entry.id   AF-A0A958XI27-F1
#
_cell.length_a   1.000
_cell.length_b   1.000
_cell.length_c   1.000
_cell.angle_alpha   90.00
_cell.angle_beta   90.00
_cell.angle_gamma   90.00
#
_symmetry.space_group_name_H-M   'P 1'
#
loop_
_entity.id
_entity.type
_entity.pdbx_description
1 polymer ?
#
loop_
_entity_poly.entity_id
_entity_poly.type
_entity_poly.pdbx_seq_one_letter_code
_entity_poly.pdbx_strand_id
1 'polypeptide(L)'
;MKRLYPSKIQDKIYLSKILAQLIQTLESSPLQVPLKSLSFDTQIPESIFQRLQNLHNDPADSPNINAQDFHILFSNILFRYPTVRIFELPDGSIFFKM
;
A
#
# COMPACT_ATOMS: atom_id res chain seq x y z
N MET A 1 15.06 -10.56 -7.10
CA MET A 1 14.40 -9.59 -6.20
C MET A 1 14.80 -8.19 -6.58
N LYS A 2 13.85 -7.37 -7.03
CA LYS A 2 14.07 -5.96 -7.34
C LYS A 2 13.45 -5.11 -6.23
N ARG A 3 14.20 -4.17 -5.69
CA ARG A 3 13.68 -3.26 -4.67
C ARG A 3 12.62 -2.33 -5.29
N LEU A 4 11.42 -2.28 -4.69
CA LEU A 4 10.39 -1.34 -5.10
C LEU A 4 10.40 -0.09 -4.21
N TYR A 5 10.14 1.04 -4.85
CA TYR A 5 9.95 2.34 -4.21
C TYR A 5 8.62 2.90 -4.71
N PRO A 6 7.51 2.75 -3.95
CA PRO A 6 6.19 3.16 -4.39
C PRO A 6 6.12 4.63 -4.85
N SER A 7 6.91 5.51 -4.24
CA SER A 7 7.03 6.92 -4.62
C SER A 7 7.53 7.18 -6.06
N LYS A 8 8.09 6.17 -6.73
CA LYS A 8 8.58 6.26 -8.12
C LYS A 8 7.62 5.64 -9.14
N ILE A 9 6.57 4.96 -8.68
CA ILE A 9 5.64 4.22 -9.55
C ILE A 9 4.48 5.15 -9.92
N GLN A 10 4.09 5.19 -11.19
CA GLN A 10 2.96 6.00 -11.67
C GLN A 10 1.71 5.17 -11.98
N ASP A 11 1.87 3.87 -12.18
CA ASP A 11 0.75 2.97 -12.42
C ASP A 11 -0.10 2.81 -11.15
N LYS A 12 -1.28 3.43 -11.17
CA LYS A 12 -2.25 3.46 -10.06
C LYS A 12 -2.83 2.09 -9.75
N ILE A 13 -3.05 1.26 -10.77
CA ILE A 13 -3.60 -0.08 -10.60
C ILE A 13 -2.56 -0.98 -9.94
N TYR A 14 -1.30 -0.86 -10.37
CA TYR A 14 -0.19 -1.57 -9.73
C TYR A 14 0.04 -1.08 -8.29
N LEU A 15 0.01 0.23 -8.04
CA LEU A 15 0.08 0.81 -6.69
C LEU A 15 -1.05 0.30 -5.78
N SER A 16 -2.27 0.20 -6.31
CA SER A 16 -3.42 -0.35 -5.59
C SER A 16 -3.21 -1.81 -5.18
N LYS A 17 -2.68 -2.64 -6.08
CA LYS A 17 -2.34 -4.04 -5.76
C LYS A 17 -1.27 -4.14 -4.69
N ILE A 18 -0.20 -3.35 -4.79
CA ILE A 18 0.84 -3.29 -3.76
C ILE A 18 0.25 -2.89 -2.41
N LEU A 19 -0.64 -1.89 -2.40
CA LEU A 19 -1.26 -1.40 -1.18
C LEU A 19 -2.15 -2.47 -0.52
N ALA A 20 -3.00 -3.14 -1.30
CA ALA A 20 -3.86 -4.20 -0.80
C ALA A 20 -3.03 -5.32 -0.14
N GLN A 21 -1.96 -5.76 -0.80
CA GLN A 21 -1.07 -6.79 -0.27
C GLN A 21 -0.27 -6.31 0.94
N LEU A 22 0.13 -5.04 0.99
CA LEU A 22 0.82 -4.46 2.13
C LEU A 22 -0.08 -4.46 3.38
N ILE A 23 -1.33 -4.00 3.25
CA ILE A 23 -2.30 -3.96 4.35
C ILE A 23 -2.54 -5.39 4.87
N GLN A 24 -2.80 -6.34 3.97
CA GLN A 24 -2.97 -7.75 4.35
C GLN A 24 -1.71 -8.31 5.05
N THR A 25 -0.52 -7.95 4.58
CA THR A 25 0.74 -8.38 5.19
C THR A 25 0.90 -7.80 6.59
N LEU A 26 0.60 -6.52 6.79
CA LEU A 26 0.69 -5.86 8.09
C LEU A 26 -0.31 -6.44 9.09
N GLU A 27 -1.53 -6.75 8.64
CA GLU A 27 -2.57 -7.37 9.45
C GLU A 27 -2.19 -8.79 9.89
N SER A 28 -1.62 -9.59 8.97
CA SER A 28 -1.18 -10.96 9.25
C SER A 28 0.22 -11.07 9.86
N SER A 29 0.93 -9.94 10.03
CA SER A 29 2.27 -9.92 10.61
C SER A 29 2.26 -10.18 12.13
N PRO A 30 3.42 -10.48 12.73
CA PRO A 30 3.56 -10.52 14.19
C PRO A 30 3.19 -9.19 14.88
N LEU A 31 3.24 -8.07 14.16
CA LEU A 31 2.83 -6.76 14.67
C LEU A 31 1.30 -6.62 14.75
N GLN A 32 0.54 -7.50 14.07
CA GLN A 32 -0.92 -7.53 14.03
C GLN A 32 -1.51 -6.12 13.88
N VAL A 33 -1.19 -5.46 12.77
CA VAL A 33 -1.62 -4.07 12.51
C VAL A 33 -2.88 -4.12 11.65
N PRO A 34 -4.09 -4.16 12.25
CA PRO A 34 -5.32 -4.09 11.49
C PRO A 34 -5.47 -2.70 10.85
N LEU A 35 -6.34 -2.61 9.84
CA LEU A 35 -6.61 -1.37 9.15
C LEU A 35 -7.02 -0.21 10.09
N LYS A 36 -7.76 -0.53 11.15
CA LYS A 36 -8.17 0.42 12.19
C LYS A 36 -6.97 1.04 12.92
N SER A 37 -5.97 0.24 13.27
CA SER A 37 -4.73 0.74 13.88
C SER A 37 -3.94 1.57 12.89
N LEU A 38 -3.86 1.13 11.64
CA LEU A 38 -3.19 1.87 10.57
C LEU A 38 -3.83 3.25 10.34
N SER A 39 -5.17 3.32 10.34
CA SER A 39 -5.93 4.56 10.24
C SER A 39 -5.64 5.50 11.41
N PHE A 40 -5.60 4.95 12.63
CA PHE A 40 -5.28 5.72 13.82
C PHE A 40 -3.85 6.28 13.78
N ASP A 41 -2.85 5.44 13.46
CA ASP A 41 -1.44 5.81 13.46
C ASP A 41 -1.08 6.84 12.38
N THR A 42 -1.74 6.74 11.23
CA THR A 42 -1.50 7.64 10.08
C THR A 42 -2.41 8.88 10.09
N GLN A 43 -3.43 8.90 10.94
CA GLN A 43 -4.52 9.89 10.90
C GLN A 43 -5.22 9.97 9.54
N ILE A 44 -5.18 8.89 8.77
CA ILE A 44 -5.88 8.76 7.48
C ILE A 44 -7.13 7.91 7.70
N PRO A 45 -8.32 8.33 7.25
CA PRO A 45 -9.54 7.55 7.42
C PRO A 45 -9.46 6.17 6.75
N GLU A 46 -10.01 5.13 7.40
CA GLU A 46 -10.09 3.76 6.83
C GLU A 46 -10.72 3.75 5.43
N SER A 47 -11.71 4.61 5.17
CA SER A 47 -12.36 4.72 3.87
C SER A 47 -11.39 5.10 2.74
N ILE A 48 -10.35 5.89 3.02
CA ILE A 48 -9.32 6.24 2.03
C ILE A 48 -8.47 5.02 1.70
N PHE A 49 -8.05 4.26 2.72
CA PHE A 49 -7.32 3.01 2.49
C PHE A 49 -8.16 2.02 1.68
N GLN A 50 -9.43 1.84 2.05
CA GLN A 50 -10.36 0.95 1.36
C GLN A 50 -10.55 1.36 -0.11
N ARG A 51 -10.77 2.65 -0.36
CA ARG A 51 -10.93 3.20 -1.72
C ARG A 51 -9.68 2.97 -2.57
N LEU A 52 -8.50 3.32 -2.06
CA LEU A 52 -7.24 3.19 -2.80
C LEU A 52 -6.83 1.73 -3.02
N GLN A 53 -6.97 0.87 -2.00
CA GLN A 53 -6.63 -0.55 -2.16
C GLN A 53 -7.60 -1.27 -3.11
N ASN A 54 -8.84 -0.81 -3.25
CA ASN A 54 -9.83 -1.45 -4.11
C ASN A 54 -9.81 -0.94 -5.56
N LEU A 55 -9.01 0.08 -5.87
CA LEU A 55 -8.93 0.66 -7.21
C LEU A 55 -8.61 -0.37 -8.32
N HIS A 56 -7.84 -1.41 -8.01
CA HIS A 56 -7.55 -2.48 -8.97
C HIS A 56 -8.74 -3.38 -9.30
N ASN A 57 -9.77 -3.42 -8.44
CA ASN A 57 -11.02 -4.14 -8.66
C ASN A 57 -12.11 -3.24 -9.24
N ASP A 58 -12.09 -1.95 -8.92
CA ASP A 58 -12.99 -0.94 -9.46
C ASP A 58 -12.22 0.20 -10.16
N PRO A 59 -11.79 -0.01 -11.41
CA PRO A 59 -11.04 1.00 -12.16
C PRO A 59 -11.90 2.21 -12.56
N ALA A 60 -13.22 2.19 -12.36
CA ALA A 60 -14.09 3.32 -12.71
C ALA A 60 -13.80 4.57 -11.86
N ASP A 61 -13.26 4.41 -10.65
CA ASP A 61 -12.85 5.51 -9.78
C ASP A 61 -11.44 6.04 -10.09
N SER A 62 -10.72 5.40 -11.01
CA SER A 62 -9.37 5.81 -11.46
C SER A 62 -9.27 7.30 -11.85
N PRO A 63 -10.22 7.92 -12.56
CA PRO A 63 -10.12 9.33 -12.93
C PRO A 63 -10.03 10.29 -11.73
N ASN A 64 -10.54 9.89 -10.56
CA ASN A 64 -10.57 10.72 -9.35
C ASN A 64 -9.38 10.47 -8.41
N ILE A 65 -8.50 9.54 -8.77
CA ILE A 65 -7.36 9.13 -7.95
C ILE A 65 -6.07 9.35 -8.73
N ASN A 66 -5.11 9.99 -8.08
CA ASN A 66 -3.78 10.25 -8.61
C ASN A 66 -2.75 9.30 -8.00
N ALA A 67 -1.63 9.09 -8.70
CA ALA A 67 -0.53 8.31 -8.15
C ALA A 67 0.01 8.94 -6.85
N GLN A 68 -0.02 10.27 -6.75
CA GLN A 68 0.39 11.03 -5.57
C GLN A 68 -0.41 10.64 -4.31
N ASP A 69 -1.69 10.30 -4.44
CA ASP A 69 -2.51 9.88 -3.28
C ASP A 69 -1.92 8.61 -2.66
N PHE A 70 -1.52 7.65 -3.51
CA PHE A 70 -0.79 6.47 -3.07
C PHE A 70 0.58 6.82 -2.50
N HIS A 71 1.33 7.73 -3.12
CA HIS A 71 2.66 8.11 -2.63
C HIS A 71 2.62 8.69 -1.22
N ILE A 72 1.64 9.54 -0.94
CA ILE A 72 1.39 10.10 0.40
C ILE A 72 1.08 8.97 1.37
N LEU A 73 0.17 8.07 0.99
CA LEU A 73 -0.24 6.95 1.84
C LEU A 73 0.93 6.01 2.16
N PHE A 74 1.68 5.58 1.15
CA PHE A 74 2.88 4.75 1.33
C PHE A 74 3.94 5.45 2.18
N SER A 75 4.13 6.76 2.01
CA SER A 75 5.08 7.52 2.81
C SER A 75 4.69 7.51 4.29
N ASN A 76 3.40 7.70 4.59
CA ASN A 76 2.89 7.64 5.97
C ASN A 76 3.05 6.24 6.59
N ILE A 77 2.66 5.19 5.85
CA ILE A 77 2.81 3.81 6.34
C ILE A 77 4.29 3.47 6.58
N LEU A 78 5.16 3.72 5.59
CA LEU A 78 6.58 3.35 5.68
C LEU A 78 7.36 4.22 6.66
N PHE A 79 6.88 5.43 6.98
CA PHE A 79 7.42 6.23 8.07
C PHE A 79 7.11 5.61 9.44
N ARG A 80 5.89 5.09 9.63
CA ARG A 80 5.46 4.41 10.87
C ARG A 80 6.06 3.01 11.03
N TYR A 81 6.21 2.28 9.92
CA TYR A 81 6.76 0.93 9.88
C TYR A 81 8.04 0.89 9.04
N PRO A 82 9.14 1.50 9.52
CA PRO A 82 10.36 1.70 8.73
C PRO A 82 11.14 0.41 8.46
N THR A 83 10.81 -0.71 9.11
CA THR A 83 11.41 -2.02 8.80
C THR A 83 10.79 -2.65 7.56
N VAL A 84 9.60 -2.20 7.14
CA VAL A 84 8.92 -2.73 5.97
C VAL A 84 9.71 -2.41 4.71
N ARG A 85 9.89 -3.44 3.91
CA ARG A 85 10.69 -3.41 2.70
C ARG A 85 9.98 -4.18 1.59
N ILE A 86 9.52 -3.45 0.56
CA ILE A 86 8.82 -4.00 -0.61
C ILE A 86 9.81 -4.43 -1.72
N PHE A 87 9.62 -5.62 -2.26
CA PHE A 87 10.39 -6.18 -3.37
C PHE A 87 9.47 -6.82 -4.41
N GLU A 88 9.86 -6.75 -5.67
CA GLU A 88 9.28 -7.52 -6.76
C GLU A 88 10.13 -8.78 -7.00
N LEU A 89 9.49 -9.94 -7.08
CA LEU A 89 10.11 -11.22 -7.39
C LEU A 89 10.18 -11.45 -8.92
N PRO A 90 11.01 -12.39 -9.40
CA PRO A 90 11.14 -12.65 -10.85
C PRO A 90 9.85 -13.07 -11.56
N ASP A 91 8.89 -13.61 -10.80
CA ASP A 91 7.56 -14.01 -11.28
C ASP A 91 6.52 -12.86 -11.27
N GLY A 92 6.94 -11.65 -10.87
CA GLY A 92 6.07 -10.47 -10.76
C GLY A 92 5.27 -10.40 -9.46
N SER A 93 5.44 -11.36 -8.54
CA SER A 93 4.83 -11.28 -7.21
C SER A 93 5.54 -10.26 -6.32
N ILE A 94 4.83 -9.73 -5.33
CA ILE A 94 5.37 -8.75 -4.38
C ILE A 94 5.71 -9.47 -3.08
N PHE A 95 6.93 -9.22 -2.60
CA PHE A 95 7.42 -9.70 -1.33
C PHE A 95 7.66 -8.54 -0.37
N PHE A 96 7.15 -8.67 0.85
CA PHE A 96 7.32 -7.70 1.93
C PHE A 96 8.26 -8.30 2.98
N LYS A 97 9.44 -7.73 3.10
CA LYS A 97 10.37 -8.02 4.20
C LYS A 97 10.04 -7.11 5.37
N MET A 98 9.94 -7.67 6.57
CA MET A 98 9.63 -6.97 7.82
C MET A 98 10.73 -7.21 8.86
#